data_AF-A0A7W0XKN4-F1
#
_entry.id   AF-A0A7W0XKN4-F1
#
_cell.length_a   1.000
_cell.length_b   1.000
_cell.length_c   1.000
_cell.angle_alpha   90.00
_cell.angle_beta   90.00
_cell.angle_gamma   90.00
#
_symmetry.space_group_name_H-M   'P 1'
#
loop_
_entity.id
_entity.type
_entity.pdbx_description
1 polymer ?
#
loop_
_entity_poly.entity_id
_entity_poly.type
_entity_poly.pdbx_seq_one_letter_code
_entity_poly.pdbx_strand_id
1 'polypeptide(L)'
;MAKTPATEAAAALEKILSERGVSQYRVSKLSGLSQPYVNQIATGRRRASAEWIETVANALDLTPEERHKLHRAAAKDHGFKIDLTKP
;
A
#
# COMPACT_ATOMS: atom_id res chain seq x y z
N MET A 1 11.07 17.67 5.15
CA MET A 1 11.96 16.53 4.82
C MET A 1 11.07 15.36 4.44
N ALA A 2 10.95 15.05 3.15
CA ALA A 2 10.22 13.86 2.73
C ALA A 2 11.01 12.64 3.21
N LYS A 3 10.45 11.88 4.15
CA LYS A 3 11.09 10.69 4.71
C LYS A 3 11.01 9.60 3.65
N THR A 4 12.14 9.05 3.20
CA THR A 4 12.13 7.94 2.24
C THR A 4 11.29 6.79 2.80
N PRO A 5 10.27 6.32 2.07
CA PRO A 5 9.48 5.18 2.52
C PRO A 5 10.39 3.95 2.67
N ALA A 6 10.34 3.30 3.84
CA ALA A 6 11.24 2.18 4.16
C ALA A 6 10.91 0.89 3.40
N THR A 7 9.82 0.88 2.64
CA THR A 7 9.31 -0.27 1.88
C THR A 7 8.68 0.22 0.57
N GLU A 8 8.72 -0.60 -0.48
CA GLU A 8 8.08 -0.32 -1.76
C GLU A 8 6.57 -0.13 -1.60
N ALA A 9 5.90 -0.94 -0.76
CA ALA A 9 4.46 -0.81 -0.51
C ALA A 9 4.09 0.53 0.11
N ALA A 10 4.89 1.03 1.06
CA ALA A 10 4.70 2.36 1.65
C ALA A 10 4.83 3.46 0.58
N ALA A 11 5.81 3.36 -0.31
CA ALA A 11 6.00 4.32 -1.40
C ALA A 11 4.83 4.30 -2.39
N ALA A 12 4.39 3.10 -2.78
CA ALA A 12 3.24 2.92 -3.68
C ALA A 12 1.96 3.47 -3.06
N LEU A 13 1.71 3.18 -1.78
CA LEU A 13 0.56 3.70 -1.05
C LEU A 13 0.60 5.23 -0.95
N GLU A 14 1.73 5.82 -0.56
CA GLU A 14 1.89 7.28 -0.47
C GLU A 14 1.57 7.96 -1.81
N LYS A 15 2.06 7.40 -2.91
CA LYS A 15 1.77 7.90 -4.26
C LYS A 15 0.29 7.85 -4.59
N ILE A 16 -0.36 6.68 -4.41
CA ILE A 16 -1.80 6.50 -4.68
C ILE A 16 -2.63 7.48 -3.84
N LEU A 17 -2.30 7.61 -2.55
CA LEU A 17 -2.99 8.51 -1.64
C LEU A 17 -2.82 9.98 -2.02
N SER A 18 -1.62 10.37 -2.44
CA SER A 18 -1.32 11.74 -2.89
C SER A 18 -2.06 12.08 -4.19
N GLU A 19 -2.06 11.16 -5.16
CA GLU A 19 -2.77 11.31 -6.44
C GLU A 19 -4.29 11.42 -6.24
N ARG A 20 -4.84 10.72 -5.25
CA ARG A 20 -6.28 10.75 -4.90
C ARG A 20 -6.65 11.84 -3.90
N GLY A 21 -5.70 12.58 -3.32
CA GLY A 21 -5.96 13.56 -2.25
C GLY A 21 -6.53 12.93 -0.96
N VAL A 22 -6.17 11.68 -0.67
CA VAL A 22 -6.68 10.91 0.48
C VAL A 22 -5.61 10.84 1.58
N SER A 23 -5.99 11.07 2.84
CA SER A 23 -5.07 10.94 3.98
C SER A 23 -5.05 9.52 4.54
N GLN A 24 -3.96 9.13 5.22
CA GLN A 24 -3.88 7.85 5.94
C GLN A 24 -4.98 7.70 7.02
N TYR A 25 -5.40 8.81 7.63
CA TYR A 25 -6.53 8.82 8.56
C TYR A 25 -7.85 8.47 7.84
N ARG A 26 -8.04 8.95 6.61
CA ARG A 26 -9.22 8.55 5.82
C ARG A 26 -9.16 7.06 5.45
N VAL A 27 -7.97 6.52 5.17
CA VAL A 27 -7.79 5.07 4.97
C VAL A 27 -8.25 4.28 6.19
N SER A 28 -7.81 4.65 7.41
CA SER A 28 -8.22 3.93 8.62
C SER A 28 -9.74 3.97 8.85
N LYS A 29 -10.39 5.11 8.58
CA LYS A 29 -11.85 5.25 8.70
C LYS A 29 -12.62 4.41 7.69
N LEU A 30 -12.18 4.36 6.44
CA LEU A 30 -12.90 3.63 5.39
C LEU A 30 -12.64 2.12 5.44
N SER A 31 -11.43 1.71 5.83
CA SER A 31 -11.04 0.28 5.88
C SER A 31 -11.41 -0.42 7.18
N GLY A 32 -11.81 0.32 8.22
CA GLY A 32 -12.01 -0.23 9.57
C GLY A 32 -10.70 -0.64 10.27
N LEU A 33 -9.55 -0.45 9.63
CA LEU A 33 -8.23 -0.72 10.22
C LEU A 33 -7.87 0.36 11.24
N SER A 34 -7.13 -0.02 12.28
CA SER A 34 -6.67 0.96 13.26
C SER A 34 -5.66 1.94 12.64
N GLN A 35 -5.72 3.21 13.04
CA GLN A 35 -4.79 4.23 12.57
C GLN A 35 -3.31 3.87 12.85
N PRO A 36 -2.94 3.27 14.00
CA PRO A 36 -1.59 2.77 14.21
C PRO A 36 -1.18 1.70 13.19
N TYR A 37 -2.08 0.78 12.82
CA TYR A 37 -1.77 -0.28 11.86
C TYR A 37 -1.55 0.30 10.46
N VAL A 38 -2.43 1.19 10.01
CA VAL A 38 -2.25 1.90 8.73
C VAL A 38 -0.92 2.66 8.72
N ASN A 39 -0.60 3.40 9.79
CA ASN A 39 0.65 4.14 9.89
C ASN A 39 1.89 3.22 9.88
N GLN A 40 1.85 2.05 10.54
CA GLN A 40 2.96 1.11 10.49
C GLN A 40 3.28 0.62 9.07
N ILE A 41 2.24 0.36 8.26
CA ILE A 41 2.42 -0.01 6.86
C ILE A 41 2.86 1.20 6.04
N ALA A 42 2.18 2.33 6.16
CA ALA A 42 2.44 3.53 5.37
C ALA A 42 3.80 4.18 5.65
N THR A 43 4.42 3.88 6.79
CA THR A 43 5.79 4.31 7.12
C THR A 43 6.84 3.23 6.87
N GLY A 44 6.43 2.06 6.36
CA GLY A 44 7.30 0.91 6.09
C GLY A 44 7.86 0.22 7.34
N ARG A 45 7.34 0.52 8.54
CA ARG A 45 7.72 -0.18 9.78
C ARG A 45 7.24 -1.62 9.80
N ARG A 46 6.22 -1.95 9.00
CA ARG A 46 5.69 -3.29 8.82
C ARG A 46 5.40 -3.52 7.33
N ARG A 47 5.70 -4.71 6.83
CA ARG A 47 5.36 -5.10 5.45
C ARG A 47 3.86 -5.34 5.31
N ALA A 48 3.28 -4.91 4.20
CA ALA A 48 1.87 -5.15 3.90
C ALA A 48 1.63 -6.63 3.58
N SER A 49 0.55 -7.21 4.11
CA SER A 49 0.04 -8.52 3.69
C SER A 49 -0.92 -8.37 2.51
N ALA A 50 -1.15 -9.44 1.75
CA ALA A 50 -2.14 -9.44 0.67
C ALA A 50 -3.55 -9.05 1.17
N GLU A 51 -3.96 -9.58 2.34
CA GLU A 51 -5.22 -9.23 2.99
C GLU A 51 -5.32 -7.74 3.32
N TRP A 52 -4.25 -7.14 3.85
CA TRP A 52 -4.22 -5.71 4.15
C TRP A 52 -4.40 -4.88 2.88
N ILE A 53 -3.74 -5.29 1.78
CA ILE A 53 -3.83 -4.62 0.48
C ILE A 53 -5.25 -4.69 -0.06
N GLU A 54 -5.89 -5.87 -0.03
CA GLU A 54 -7.28 -6.01 -0.48
C GLU A 54 -8.24 -5.18 0.39
N THR A 55 -8.03 -5.17 1.71
CA THR A 55 -8.85 -4.38 2.63
C THR A 55 -8.77 -2.89 2.28
N VAL A 56 -7.57 -2.36 2.07
CA VAL A 56 -7.38 -0.95 1.70
C VAL A 56 -7.85 -0.67 0.27
N ALA A 57 -7.61 -1.59 -0.67
CA ALA A 57 -8.00 -1.44 -2.06
C ALA A 57 -9.52 -1.36 -2.20
N ASN A 58 -10.25 -2.24 -1.51
CA ASN A 58 -11.70 -2.23 -1.52
C ASN A 58 -12.26 -0.99 -0.78
N ALA A 59 -11.68 -0.61 0.35
CA ALA A 59 -12.12 0.54 1.13
C ALA A 59 -11.97 1.89 0.40
N LEU A 60 -10.98 2.00 -0.48
CA LEU A 60 -10.71 3.21 -1.26
C LEU A 60 -11.25 3.13 -2.69
N ASP A 61 -11.88 2.01 -3.06
CA ASP A 61 -12.27 1.71 -4.45
C ASP A 61 -11.11 1.96 -5.42
N LEU A 62 -9.98 1.30 -5.14
CA LEU A 62 -8.80 1.38 -6.00
C LEU A 62 -9.08 0.70 -7.33
N THR A 63 -8.64 1.36 -8.41
CA THR A 63 -8.68 0.78 -9.74
C THR A 63 -7.83 -0.50 -9.79
N PRO A 64 -8.08 -1.40 -10.75
CA PRO A 64 -7.26 -2.60 -10.93
C PRO A 64 -5.77 -2.27 -11.06
N GLU A 65 -5.41 -1.18 -11.75
CA GLU A 65 -4.02 -0.76 -11.92
C GLU A 65 -3.36 -0.34 -10.60
N GLU A 66 -4.04 0.47 -9.78
CA GLU A 66 -3.51 0.88 -8.48
C GLU A 66 -3.39 -0.30 -7.52
N ARG A 67 -4.39 -1.20 -7.53
CA ARG A 67 -4.37 -2.44 -6.77
C ARG A 67 -3.18 -3.32 -7.18
N HIS A 68 -2.96 -3.50 -8.48
CA HIS A 68 -1.81 -4.26 -8.99
C HIS A 68 -0.48 -3.62 -8.62
N LYS A 69 -0.37 -2.28 -8.70
CA LYS A 69 0.83 -1.55 -8.26
C LYS A 69 1.13 -1.80 -6.78
N LEU A 70 0.12 -1.74 -5.92
CA LEU A 70 0.28 -1.94 -4.48
C LEU A 70 0.66 -3.38 -4.13
N HIS A 71 0.02 -4.38 -4.77
CA HIS A 71 0.42 -5.80 -4.65
C HIS A 71 1.84 -6.05 -5.11
N ARG A 72 2.21 -5.49 -6.28
CA ARG A 72 3.56 -5.67 -6.82
C ARG A 72 4.61 -5.10 -5.89
N ALA A 73 4.35 -3.93 -5.34
CA ALA A 73 5.24 -3.28 -4.38
C ALA A 73 5.40 -4.12 -3.10
N ALA A 74 4.30 -4.59 -2.51
CA ALA A 74 4.35 -5.44 -1.33
C ALA A 74 5.06 -6.78 -1.58
N ALA A 75 4.85 -7.40 -2.74
CA ALA A 75 5.54 -8.63 -3.09
C ALA A 75 7.06 -8.44 -3.17
N LYS A 76 7.54 -7.32 -3.73
CA LYS A 76 8.98 -6.98 -3.71
C LYS A 76 9.50 -6.86 -2.27
N ASP A 77 8.74 -6.24 -1.37
CA ASP A 77 9.13 -6.12 0.04
C ASP A 77 9.31 -7.48 0.71
N HIS A 78 8.52 -8.49 0.31
CA HIS A 78 8.66 -9.87 0.77
C HIS A 78 9.76 -10.66 0.06
N GLY A 79 10.51 -10.04 -0.85
CA GLY A 79 11.58 -10.69 -1.60
C GLY A 79 11.11 -11.49 -2.80
N PHE A 80 9.82 -11.42 -3.15
CA PHE A 80 9.35 -11.98 -4.42
C PHE A 80 9.89 -11.11 -5.55
N LYS A 81 10.76 -11.70 -6.36
CA LYS A 81 11.05 -11.16 -7.68
C LYS A 81 9.79 -11.42 -8.52
N ILE A 82 8.93 -10.41 -8.63
CA ILE A 82 7.89 -10.38 -9.66
C ILE A 82 8.61 -10.17 -10.99
N ASP A 83 9.21 -11.25 -11.45
CA ASP A 83 9.61 -11.44 -12.83
C ASP A 83 8.37 -11.96 -13.54
N LEU A 84 7.42 -11.07 -13.83
CA LEU A 84 6.36 -11.34 -14.80
C LEU A 84 6.92 -11.23 -16.22
N THR A 85 8.16 -11.66 -16.43
CA THR A 85 8.63 -12.06 -17.74
C THR A 85 8.51 -13.58 -17.80
N LYS A 86 7.44 -14.06 -18.46
CA LYS A 86 7.47 -15.19 -19.42
C LYS A 86 6.10 -15.84 -19.63
N PRO A 87 5.89 -16.52 -20.77
CA PRO A 87 6.52 -16.37 -22.09
C PRO A 87 5.76 -15.39 -23.01
#